data_AF-A0A2X2T3Z6-F1
#
_entry.id   AF-A0A2X2T3Z6-F1
#
_cell.length_a   1.000
_cell.length_b   1.000
_cell.length_c   1.000
_cell.angle_alpha   90.00
_cell.angle_beta   90.00
_cell.angle_gamma   90.00
#
_symmetry.space_group_name_H-M   'P 1'
#
loop_
_entity.id
_entity.type
_entity.pdbx_description
1 polymer ?
#
loop_
_entity_poly.entity_id
_entity_poly.type
_entity_poly.pdbx_seq_one_letter_code
_entity_poly.pdbx_strand_id
1 'polypeptide(L)'
;MRSLKEARWLPDSGSLLELAEARGLTPEFSCREGHCGTCRTKLLKGSVTYAKTPSASTADDEVLICCAVPAQLPAGEENRIQLEL
;
A
#
# COMPACT_ATOMS: atom_id res chain seq x y z
N MET A 1 -7.37 19.42 0.91
CA MET A 1 -7.96 18.53 1.93
C MET A 1 -7.23 17.19 1.78
N ARG A 2 -6.44 16.76 2.78
CA ARG A 2 -5.70 15.48 2.72
C ARG A 2 -6.45 14.49 3.59
N SER A 3 -6.98 13.43 2.98
CA SER A 3 -7.70 12.37 3.68
C SER A 3 -6.69 11.42 4.31
N LEU A 4 -6.71 11.33 5.63
CA LEU A 4 -6.00 10.28 6.36
C LEU A 4 -6.91 9.06 6.38
N LYS A 5 -6.55 7.98 5.68
CA LYS A 5 -7.32 6.71 5.77
C LYS A 5 -6.46 5.59 6.32
N GLU A 6 -6.99 4.95 7.36
CA GLU A 6 -6.44 3.75 7.98
C GLU A 6 -7.00 2.51 7.27
N ALA A 7 -6.12 1.64 6.79
CA ALA A 7 -6.49 0.35 6.23
C ALA A 7 -6.00 -0.78 7.13
N ARG A 8 -6.89 -1.72 7.45
CA ARG A 8 -6.56 -2.97 8.15
C ARG A 8 -6.40 -4.07 7.12
N TRP A 9 -5.16 -4.53 6.93
CA TRP A 9 -4.84 -5.58 5.97
C TRP A 9 -5.07 -6.97 6.56
N LEU A 10 -5.57 -7.88 5.73
CA LEU A 10 -5.71 -9.30 6.02
C LEU A 10 -4.80 -10.09 5.06
N PRO A 11 -4.18 -11.20 5.51
CA PRO A 11 -3.30 -12.01 4.67
C PRO A 11 -3.98 -12.60 3.43
N ASP A 12 -5.30 -12.69 3.44
CA ASP A 12 -6.11 -13.16 2.31
C ASP A 12 -6.44 -12.06 1.29
N SER A 13 -6.25 -10.77 1.65
CA SER A 13 -6.70 -9.63 0.84
C SER A 13 -5.72 -9.18 -0.27
N GLY A 14 -4.64 -9.90 -0.51
CA GLY A 14 -3.71 -9.59 -1.61
C GLY A 14 -2.85 -8.34 -1.36
N SER A 15 -2.64 -7.53 -2.41
CA SER A 15 -1.81 -6.32 -2.33
C SER A 15 -2.51 -5.16 -1.61
N LEU A 16 -1.76 -4.12 -1.22
CA LEU A 16 -2.36 -2.92 -0.62
C LEU A 16 -3.34 -2.21 -1.56
N LEU A 17 -3.15 -2.33 -2.88
CA LEU A 17 -4.07 -1.82 -3.88
C LEU A 17 -5.44 -2.50 -3.78
N GLU A 18 -5.47 -3.83 -3.74
CA GLU A 18 -6.73 -4.58 -3.65
C GLU A 18 -7.44 -4.31 -2.31
N LEU A 19 -6.67 -4.21 -1.22
CA LEU A 19 -7.22 -3.80 0.06
C LEU A 19 -7.84 -2.40 -0.01
N ALA A 20 -7.16 -1.46 -0.68
CA ALA A 20 -7.65 -0.11 -0.83
C ALA A 20 -8.94 -0.08 -1.67
N GLU A 21 -8.96 -0.75 -2.82
CA GLU A 21 -10.14 -0.89 -3.68
C GLU A 21 -11.32 -1.55 -2.92
N ALA A 22 -11.07 -2.62 -2.16
CA ALA A 22 -12.08 -3.30 -1.35
C ALA A 22 -12.67 -2.42 -0.23
N ARG A 23 -11.94 -1.39 0.21
CA ARG A 23 -12.40 -0.38 1.17
C ARG A 23 -13.09 0.81 0.50
N GLY A 24 -13.24 0.79 -0.82
CA GLY A 24 -13.79 1.90 -1.60
C GLY A 24 -12.82 3.06 -1.80
N LEU A 25 -11.51 2.82 -1.63
CA LEU A 25 -10.49 3.79 -2.01
C LEU A 25 -10.20 3.66 -3.49
N THR A 26 -9.91 4.79 -4.12
CA THR A 26 -9.57 4.89 -5.55
C THR A 26 -8.16 5.44 -5.71
N PRO A 27 -7.13 4.67 -5.30
CA PRO A 27 -5.76 5.09 -5.52
C PRO A 27 -5.44 5.15 -7.02
N GLU A 28 -4.53 6.03 -7.40
CA GLU A 28 -4.14 6.16 -8.81
C GLU A 28 -3.31 4.94 -9.22
N PHE A 29 -3.78 4.12 -10.16
CA PHE A 29 -3.00 3.00 -10.69
C PHE A 29 -3.07 2.97 -12.22
N SER A 30 -2.02 2.45 -12.85
CA SER A 30 -1.97 2.31 -14.31
C SER A 30 -1.53 0.90 -14.71
N CYS A 31 -0.29 0.54 -14.40
CA CYS A 31 0.29 -0.76 -14.75
C CYS A 31 -0.02 -1.90 -13.79
N ARG A 32 -0.41 -1.60 -12.53
CA ARG A 32 -0.62 -2.58 -11.43
C ARG A 32 0.56 -3.51 -11.09
N GLU A 33 1.73 -3.33 -11.74
CA GLU A 33 2.90 -4.20 -11.53
C GLU A 33 4.10 -3.48 -10.88
N GLY A 34 3.96 -2.21 -10.48
CA GLY A 34 5.05 -1.43 -9.88
C GLY A 34 6.12 -0.97 -10.89
N HIS A 35 5.80 -0.95 -12.18
CA HIS A 35 6.70 -0.50 -13.25
C HIS A 35 6.53 0.98 -13.62
N CYS A 36 5.29 1.47 -13.56
CA CYS A 36 4.89 2.82 -13.98
C CYS A 36 4.96 3.86 -12.85
N GLY A 37 4.94 3.44 -11.58
CA GLY A 37 4.96 4.35 -10.43
C GLY A 37 3.70 5.19 -10.23
N THR A 38 2.61 4.94 -10.96
CA THR A 38 1.32 5.65 -10.76
C THR A 38 0.72 5.32 -9.39
N CYS A 39 0.84 4.06 -8.96
CA CYS A 39 0.36 3.56 -7.66
C CYS A 39 1.18 4.01 -6.46
N ARG A 40 1.96 5.10 -6.59
CA ARG A 40 2.72 5.67 -5.49
C ARG A 40 1.76 6.36 -4.53
N THR A 41 1.93 6.10 -3.25
CA THR A 41 1.09 6.66 -2.20
C THR A 41 1.96 6.96 -1.01
N LYS A 42 1.68 8.09 -0.35
CA LYS A 42 2.47 8.48 0.81
C LYS A 42 2.11 7.60 2.01
N LEU A 43 3.10 6.91 2.56
CA LEU A 43 2.97 6.10 3.78
C LEU A 43 3.17 7.02 4.98
N LEU A 44 2.10 7.26 5.73
CA LEU A 44 2.13 8.11 6.91
C LEU A 44 2.46 7.32 8.17
N LYS A 45 2.03 6.06 8.23
CA LYS A 45 2.27 5.19 9.38
C LYS A 45 2.16 3.73 9.00
N GLY A 46 2.95 2.90 9.67
CA GLY A 46 3.05 1.47 9.41
C GLY A 46 4.31 1.14 8.61
N SER A 47 4.45 -0.13 8.27
CA SER A 47 5.58 -0.61 7.46
C SER A 47 5.04 -1.50 6.37
N VAL A 48 5.57 -1.30 5.17
CA VAL A 48 5.27 -2.12 4.00
C VAL A 48 6.56 -2.77 3.54
N THR A 49 6.40 -3.90 2.88
CA THR A 49 7.45 -4.64 2.21
C THR A 49 7.01 -4.97 0.80
N TYR A 50 7.96 -5.32 -0.05
CA TYR A 50 7.70 -5.68 -1.44
C TYR A 50 8.09 -7.13 -1.64
N ALA A 51 7.11 -7.95 -2.03
CA ALA A 51 7.41 -9.33 -2.45
C ALA A 51 8.27 -9.35 -3.73
N LYS A 52 8.13 -8.33 -4.58
CA LYS A 52 8.90 -8.14 -5.80
C LYS A 52 9.40 -6.70 -5.84
N THR A 53 10.71 -6.52 -6.02
CA THR A 53 11.32 -5.19 -6.12
C THR A 53 10.69 -4.39 -7.27
N PRO A 54 10.07 -3.24 -7.00
CA PRO A 54 9.51 -2.41 -8.07
C PRO A 54 10.61 -1.79 -8.93
N SER A 55 10.29 -1.53 -10.20
CA SER A 55 11.20 -0.83 -11.12
C SER A 55 11.06 0.69 -11.04
N ALA A 56 9.89 1.17 -10.58
CA ALA A 56 9.67 2.59 -10.38
C ALA A 56 10.31 3.07 -9.07
N SER A 57 11.02 4.19 -9.15
CA SER A 57 11.58 4.88 -7.98
C SER A 57 10.47 5.64 -7.25
N THR A 58 10.37 5.45 -5.94
CA THR A 58 9.52 6.25 -5.04
C THR A 58 10.39 6.96 -4.01
N ALA A 59 9.87 8.03 -3.39
CA ALA A 59 10.53 8.64 -2.22
C ALA A 59 10.50 7.70 -1.01
N ASP A 60 11.31 7.99 0.01
CA ASP A 60 11.35 7.20 1.25
C ASP A 60 9.99 7.13 1.97
N ASP A 61 9.19 8.21 1.87
CA ASP A 61 7.83 8.27 2.40
C ASP A 61 6.75 7.81 1.40
N GLU A 62 7.12 7.35 0.20
CA GLU A 62 6.19 6.92 -0.85
C GLU A 62 6.35 5.44 -1.16
N VAL A 63 5.22 4.75 -1.33
CA VAL A 63 5.19 3.31 -1.54
C VAL A 63 4.27 2.94 -2.70
N LEU A 64 4.64 1.90 -3.44
CA LEU A 64 3.84 1.41 -4.57
C LEU A 64 2.81 0.39 -4.09
N ILE A 65 1.60 0.85 -3.78
CA ILE A 65 0.56 -0.03 -3.19
C ILE A 65 0.12 -1.18 -4.11
N CYS A 66 0.39 -1.09 -5.41
CA CYS A 66 0.06 -2.15 -6.37
C CYS A 66 0.92 -3.42 -6.24
N CYS A 67 2.12 -3.31 -5.70
CA CYS A 67 2.99 -4.46 -5.40
C CYS A 67 3.49 -4.49 -3.95
N ALA A 68 3.19 -3.44 -3.17
CA ALA A 68 3.47 -3.40 -1.74
C ALA A 68 2.46 -4.25 -0.97
N VAL A 69 2.99 -4.95 0.02
CA VAL A 69 2.25 -5.69 1.03
C VAL A 69 2.68 -5.17 2.40
N PRO A 70 1.88 -5.27 3.47
CA PRO A 70 2.36 -4.94 4.81
C PRO A 70 3.57 -5.77 5.19
N ALA A 71 4.50 -5.17 5.94
CA ALA A 71 5.48 -5.95 6.67
C ALA A 71 4.73 -6.79 7.71
N GLN A 72 4.79 -8.12 7.60
CA GLN A 72 4.06 -9.03 8.46
C GLN A 72 4.51 -8.88 9.92
N LEU A 73 3.60 -8.41 10.79
CA LEU A 73 3.73 -8.55 12.24
C LEU A 73 3.23 -9.94 12.68
N PRO A 74 3.74 -10.51 13.79
CA PRO A 74 3.30 -11.82 14.28
C PRO A 74 1.76 -11.85 14.48
N ALA A 75 1.15 -12.96 14.10
CA ALA A 75 -0.29 -13.19 14.06
C ALA A 75 -0.96 -12.86 15.41
N GLY A 76 -1.47 -11.63 15.53
CA GLY A 76 -2.02 -11.10 16.77
C GLY A 76 -1.93 -9.58 16.87
N GLU A 77 -0.98 -8.96 16.18
CA GLU A 77 -0.86 -7.50 16.11
C GLU A 77 -1.62 -6.92 14.92
N GLU A 78 -2.26 -5.78 15.16
CA GLU A 78 -3.10 -5.11 14.19
C GLU A 78 -2.23 -4.45 13.11
N ASN A 79 -2.21 -5.03 11.91
CA ASN A 79 -1.53 -4.47 10.72
C ASN A 79 -2.22 -3.19 10.24
N ARG A 80 -2.16 -2.11 11.02
CA ARG A 80 -2.67 -0.77 10.67
C ARG A 80 -1.66 -0.04 9.82
N ILE A 81 -2.07 0.29 8.60
CA ILE A 81 -1.30 1.14 7.69
C ILE A 81 -2.08 2.42 7.42
N GLN A 82 -1.40 3.57 7.52
CA GLN A 82 -1.96 4.88 7.20
C GLN A 82 -1.36 5.37 5.89
N LEU A 83 -2.24 5.66 4.94
CA LEU A 83 -1.87 6.17 3.62
C LEU A 83 -2.52 7.55 3.42
N GLU A 84 -1.80 8.45 2.74
CA GLU A 84 -2.33 9.73 2.26
C GLU A 84 -3.03 9.48 0.91
N LEU A 85 -4.33 9.14 0.95
CA LEU A 85 -5.20 8.85 -0.21
C LEU A 85 -6.41 9.79 -0.21
#